data_AF-A0A842TK38-F1
#
_entry.id   AF-A0A842TK38-F1
#
_cell.length_a   1.000
_cell.length_b   1.000
_cell.length_c   1.000
_cell.angle_alpha   90.00
_cell.angle_beta   90.00
_cell.angle_gamma   90.00
#
_symmetry.space_group_name_H-M   'P 1'
#
loop_
_entity.id
_entity.type
_entity.pdbx_description
1 polymer ?
#
loop_
_entity_poly.entity_id
_entity_poly.type
_entity_poly.pdbx_seq_one_letter_code
_entity_poly.pdbx_strand_id
1 'polypeptide(L)'
;RPKGISSTIWKRLVSELPAIKKAIIDNNIKKIRNFIPKKLHWHLIPNYLGKIAYLDIETTGLSPDNGYITTIAIYDGKKLHNYIRGKNLNEFPKFIEKFPAIATYYGKGFDVPFIKKELGIELPKIHFDLCFLLRRLGYTGGLKSVEKQLGIPRGDCSGLNGYAAIVLWNYYNNTNDRRYLETLLAYNNQDVLNLEPLLYKSYNGLLEKNEYAFNKISFMKKTINQPFEPHLEIIEEILPLL
;
A
#
# COMPACT_ATOMS: atom_id res chain seq x y z
N ARG A 1 17.24 -3.85 -26.99
CA ARG A 1 16.42 -4.53 -25.96
C ARG A 1 16.81 -3.96 -24.60
N PRO A 2 15.86 -3.64 -23.72
CA PRO A 2 16.18 -3.09 -22.42
C PRO A 2 16.92 -4.07 -21.48
N LYS A 3 17.78 -3.55 -20.59
CA LYS A 3 18.57 -4.31 -19.60
C LYS A 3 17.61 -5.10 -18.70
N GLY A 4 17.96 -6.35 -18.34
CA GLY A 4 17.14 -7.20 -17.45
C GLY A 4 15.89 -7.88 -18.08
N ILE A 5 15.56 -7.65 -19.35
CA ILE A 5 14.41 -8.29 -20.04
C ILE A 5 14.88 -9.28 -21.10
N SER A 6 14.79 -10.60 -20.95
CA SER A 6 15.31 -11.56 -21.95
C SER A 6 14.85 -11.31 -23.40
N SER A 7 15.64 -11.77 -24.39
CA SER A 7 15.34 -11.63 -25.82
C SER A 7 13.97 -12.19 -26.20
N THR A 8 13.62 -13.36 -25.67
CA THR A 8 12.32 -14.00 -25.88
C THR A 8 11.17 -13.14 -25.35
N ILE A 9 11.29 -12.62 -24.13
CA ILE A 9 10.27 -11.75 -23.54
C ILE A 9 10.14 -10.46 -24.36
N TRP A 10 11.27 -9.85 -24.74
CA TRP A 10 11.27 -8.62 -25.53
C TRP A 10 10.58 -8.79 -26.88
N LYS A 11 10.93 -9.85 -27.64
CA LYS A 11 10.29 -10.15 -28.92
C LYS A 11 8.77 -10.31 -28.76
N ARG A 12 8.33 -11.06 -27.75
CA ARG A 12 6.90 -11.25 -27.44
C ARG A 12 6.19 -9.93 -27.12
N LEU A 13 6.77 -9.10 -26.25
CA LEU A 13 6.18 -7.81 -25.88
C LEU A 13 6.06 -6.87 -27.08
N VAL A 14 7.05 -6.88 -27.99
CA VAL A 14 7.02 -6.07 -29.21
C VAL A 14 5.93 -6.57 -30.17
N SER A 15 5.82 -7.88 -30.39
CA SER A 15 4.78 -8.45 -31.28
C SER A 15 3.37 -8.25 -30.73
N GLU A 16 3.19 -8.27 -29.41
CA GLU A 16 1.90 -8.11 -28.75
C GLU A 16 1.55 -6.65 -28.43
N LEU A 17 2.40 -5.69 -28.77
CA LEU A 17 2.27 -4.29 -28.35
C LEU A 17 0.89 -3.67 -28.67
N PRO A 18 0.27 -3.87 -29.85
CA PRO A 18 -1.07 -3.36 -30.12
C PRO A 18 -2.13 -3.93 -29.16
N ALA A 19 -2.06 -5.24 -28.89
CA ALA A 19 -2.98 -5.92 -27.99
C ALA A 19 -2.76 -5.51 -26.52
N ILE A 20 -1.51 -5.28 -26.12
CA ILE A 20 -1.15 -4.73 -24.80
C ILE A 20 -1.74 -3.33 -24.62
N LYS A 21 -1.54 -2.44 -25.60
CA LYS A 21 -2.09 -1.07 -25.55
C LYS A 21 -3.61 -1.09 -25.41
N LYS A 22 -4.29 -1.90 -26.24
CA LYS A 22 -5.74 -2.08 -26.14
C LYS A 22 -6.16 -2.61 -24.77
N ALA A 23 -5.49 -3.63 -24.24
CA ALA A 23 -5.79 -4.17 -22.93
C ALA A 23 -5.61 -3.16 -21.80
N ILE A 24 -4.64 -2.26 -21.88
CA ILE A 24 -4.44 -1.16 -20.92
C ILE A 24 -5.57 -0.13 -21.03
N ILE A 25 -5.92 0.29 -22.25
CA ILE A 25 -7.02 1.25 -22.50
C ILE A 25 -8.35 0.71 -21.98
N ASP A 26 -8.65 -0.56 -22.29
CA ASP A 26 -9.87 -1.25 -21.88
C ASP A 26 -9.85 -1.64 -20.39
N ASN A 27 -8.76 -1.37 -19.66
CA ASN A 27 -8.53 -1.82 -18.29
C ASN A 27 -8.74 -3.33 -18.11
N ASN A 28 -8.43 -4.13 -19.14
CA ASN A 28 -8.63 -5.58 -19.15
C ASN A 28 -7.49 -6.27 -18.42
N ILE A 29 -7.60 -6.34 -17.09
CA ILE A 29 -6.52 -6.82 -16.22
C ILE A 29 -6.11 -8.27 -16.52
N LYS A 30 -7.06 -9.13 -16.93
CA LYS A 30 -6.76 -10.53 -17.29
C LYS A 30 -5.81 -10.57 -18.49
N LYS A 31 -6.08 -9.79 -19.53
CA LYS A 31 -5.20 -9.69 -20.71
C LYS A 31 -3.84 -9.08 -20.35
N ILE A 32 -3.82 -8.00 -19.57
CA ILE A 32 -2.58 -7.37 -19.12
C ILE A 32 -1.65 -8.38 -18.42
N ARG A 33 -2.19 -9.22 -17.52
CA ARG A 33 -1.43 -10.25 -16.81
C ARG A 33 -0.87 -11.35 -17.71
N ASN A 34 -1.57 -11.66 -18.80
CA ASN A 34 -1.13 -12.68 -19.75
C ASN A 34 0.02 -12.15 -20.62
N PHE A 35 -0.10 -10.91 -21.09
CA PHE A 35 0.92 -10.31 -21.94
C PHE A 35 2.17 -9.88 -21.15
N ILE A 36 1.97 -9.18 -20.02
CA ILE A 36 3.05 -8.56 -19.25
C ILE A 36 3.43 -9.44 -18.06
N PRO A 37 4.67 -9.94 -17.99
CA PRO A 37 5.17 -10.68 -16.83
C PRO A 37 5.04 -9.87 -15.52
N LYS A 38 4.71 -10.53 -14.41
CA LYS A 38 4.55 -9.90 -13.08
C LYS A 38 5.72 -8.97 -12.70
N LYS A 39 6.97 -9.37 -13.00
CA LYS A 39 8.18 -8.58 -12.72
C LYS A 39 8.24 -7.23 -13.44
N LEU A 40 7.43 -7.05 -14.49
CA LEU A 40 7.32 -5.82 -15.28
C LEU A 40 6.05 -5.02 -14.98
N HIS A 41 5.17 -5.50 -14.08
CA HIS A 41 3.91 -4.79 -13.77
C HIS A 41 4.14 -3.38 -13.27
N TRP A 42 5.25 -3.10 -12.58
CA TRP A 42 5.59 -1.74 -12.14
C TRP A 42 5.75 -0.73 -13.29
N HIS A 43 5.99 -1.17 -14.54
CA HIS A 43 5.96 -0.26 -15.71
C HIS A 43 4.56 0.31 -15.96
N LEU A 44 3.51 -0.31 -15.40
CA LEU A 44 2.13 0.13 -15.54
C LEU A 44 1.77 1.25 -14.56
N ILE A 45 2.64 1.61 -13.61
CA ILE A 45 2.35 2.65 -12.60
C ILE A 45 1.80 3.93 -13.24
N PRO A 46 2.41 4.50 -14.30
CA PRO A 46 1.88 5.70 -14.96
C PRO A 46 0.46 5.54 -15.50
N ASN A 47 0.07 4.33 -15.93
CA ASN A 47 -1.26 4.06 -16.47
C ASN A 47 -2.36 4.05 -15.39
N TYR A 48 -1.97 3.90 -14.12
CA TYR A 48 -2.90 3.79 -13.00
C TYR A 48 -2.82 4.96 -12.02
N LEU A 49 -1.99 5.98 -12.27
CA LEU A 49 -1.99 7.19 -11.43
C LEU A 49 -3.39 7.80 -11.35
N GLY A 50 -3.84 8.13 -10.14
CA GLY A 50 -5.21 8.57 -9.86
C GLY A 50 -6.27 7.45 -9.85
N LYS A 51 -5.87 6.19 -10.04
CA LYS A 51 -6.72 4.98 -9.99
C LYS A 51 -6.11 3.88 -9.10
N ILE A 52 -5.20 4.25 -8.21
CA ILE A 52 -4.56 3.35 -7.25
C ILE A 52 -5.18 3.59 -5.88
N ALA A 53 -5.61 2.52 -5.22
CA ALA A 53 -5.86 2.55 -3.78
C ALA A 53 -4.57 2.19 -3.04
N TYR A 54 -4.08 3.13 -2.22
CA TYR A 54 -2.99 2.90 -1.28
C TYR A 54 -3.59 2.28 -0.02
N LEU A 55 -3.21 1.06 0.30
CA LEU A 55 -3.89 0.22 1.29
C LEU A 55 -2.90 -0.33 2.32
N ASP A 56 -3.34 -0.31 3.57
CA ASP A 56 -2.66 -0.88 4.72
C ASP A 56 -3.70 -1.37 5.74
N ILE A 57 -3.41 -2.47 6.45
CA ILE A 57 -4.27 -3.04 7.48
C ILE A 57 -3.57 -3.08 8.84
N GLU A 58 -4.37 -2.96 9.90
CA GLU A 58 -3.95 -3.32 11.24
C GLU A 58 -4.67 -4.58 11.70
N THR A 59 -3.99 -5.37 12.53
CA THR A 59 -4.46 -6.70 12.93
C THR A 59 -4.08 -6.98 14.38
N THR A 60 -4.74 -7.97 14.99
CA THR A 60 -4.39 -8.44 16.34
C THR A 60 -3.28 -9.50 16.38
N GLY A 61 -2.79 -9.94 15.22
CA GLY A 61 -1.81 -11.03 15.14
C GLY A 61 -1.06 -11.03 13.81
N LEU A 62 -0.03 -11.87 13.70
CA LEU A 62 0.85 -11.87 12.53
C LEU A 62 0.37 -12.79 11.39
N SER A 63 -0.71 -13.55 11.61
CA SER A 63 -1.30 -14.45 10.62
C SER A 63 -2.82 -14.41 10.67
N PRO A 64 -3.51 -14.57 9.52
CA PRO A 64 -4.95 -14.77 9.49
C PRO A 64 -5.45 -15.98 10.30
N ASP A 65 -4.56 -16.92 10.67
CA ASP A 65 -4.89 -18.09 11.49
C ASP A 65 -5.02 -17.80 12.98
N ASN A 66 -4.39 -16.72 13.47
CA ASN A 66 -4.34 -16.38 14.90
C ASN A 66 -4.64 -14.91 15.20
N GLY A 67 -5.01 -14.13 14.20
CA GLY A 67 -5.37 -12.73 14.33
C GLY A 67 -6.55 -12.39 13.44
N TYR A 68 -7.04 -11.16 13.61
CA TYR A 68 -8.09 -10.60 12.79
C TYR A 68 -7.80 -9.14 12.42
N ILE A 69 -8.37 -8.65 11.32
CA ILE A 69 -8.27 -7.26 10.88
C ILE A 69 -8.99 -6.33 11.86
N THR A 70 -8.30 -5.36 12.45
CA THR A 70 -8.90 -4.35 13.33
C THR A 70 -9.35 -3.14 12.52
N THR A 71 -8.47 -2.62 11.67
CA THR A 71 -8.74 -1.51 10.76
C THR A 71 -8.15 -1.74 9.38
N ILE A 72 -8.76 -1.13 8.38
CA ILE A 72 -8.18 -0.95 7.04
C ILE A 72 -8.18 0.55 6.75
N ALA A 73 -7.02 1.08 6.39
CA ALA A 73 -6.90 2.42 5.86
C ALA A 73 -6.75 2.35 4.33
N ILE A 74 -7.40 3.27 3.64
CA ILE A 74 -7.19 3.50 2.21
C ILE A 74 -6.99 4.99 1.96
N TYR A 75 -5.94 5.31 1.22
CA TYR A 75 -5.82 6.59 0.56
C TYR A 75 -6.07 6.39 -0.95
N ASP A 76 -7.04 7.13 -1.51
CA ASP A 76 -7.46 6.98 -2.92
C ASP A 76 -6.70 7.92 -3.89
N GLY A 77 -5.68 8.62 -3.40
CA GLY A 77 -4.98 9.68 -4.12
C GLY A 77 -5.61 11.08 -3.95
N LYS A 78 -6.74 11.18 -3.24
CA LYS A 78 -7.42 12.44 -2.91
C LYS A 78 -7.80 12.54 -1.43
N LYS A 79 -8.32 11.46 -0.85
CA LYS A 79 -8.81 11.42 0.54
C LYS A 79 -8.61 10.04 1.18
N LEU A 80 -8.72 10.04 2.50
CA LEU A 80 -8.64 8.85 3.34
C LEU A 80 -10.02 8.22 3.54
N HIS A 81 -10.01 6.90 3.68
CA HIS A 81 -11.17 6.07 4.00
C HIS A 81 -10.75 5.05 5.04
N ASN A 82 -11.48 4.97 6.14
CA ASN A 82 -11.18 4.08 7.25
C ASN A 82 -12.32 3.08 7.43
N TYR A 83 -11.95 1.82 7.56
CA TYR A 83 -12.86 0.70 7.80
C TYR A 83 -12.48 0.05 9.11
N ILE A 84 -13.41 0.01 10.06
CA ILE A 84 -13.15 -0.37 11.45
C ILE A 84 -14.01 -1.58 11.79
N ARG A 85 -13.39 -2.61 12.39
CA ARG A 85 -14.11 -3.79 12.88
C ARG A 85 -15.23 -3.38 13.82
N GLY A 86 -16.39 -4.01 13.65
CA GLY A 86 -17.59 -3.73 14.46
C GLY A 86 -18.30 -2.42 14.09
N LYS A 87 -17.81 -1.65 13.11
CA LYS A 87 -18.46 -0.42 12.64
C LYS A 87 -18.84 -0.51 11.16
N ASN A 88 -17.86 -0.56 10.27
CA ASN A 88 -18.09 -0.49 8.82
C ASN A 88 -17.13 -1.37 8.00
N LEU A 89 -16.40 -2.29 8.63
CA LEU A 89 -15.43 -3.16 7.93
C LEU A 89 -16.02 -3.95 6.75
N ASN A 90 -17.29 -4.33 6.85
CA ASN A 90 -18.07 -5.01 5.82
C ASN A 90 -18.32 -4.17 4.56
N GLU A 91 -18.10 -2.85 4.60
CA GLU A 91 -18.25 -1.96 3.44
C GLU A 91 -16.99 -1.92 2.56
N PHE A 92 -15.83 -2.34 3.09
CA PHE A 92 -14.55 -2.33 2.38
C PHE A 92 -14.59 -3.08 1.03
N PRO A 93 -15.14 -4.31 0.94
CA PRO A 93 -15.22 -5.06 -0.32
C PRO A 93 -15.79 -4.27 -1.50
N LYS A 94 -16.96 -3.64 -1.29
CA LYS A 94 -17.62 -2.84 -2.33
C LYS A 94 -16.83 -1.59 -2.69
N PHE A 95 -16.08 -1.03 -1.74
CA PHE A 95 -15.27 0.14 -2.00
C PHE A 95 -14.04 -0.17 -2.84
N ILE A 96 -13.30 -1.23 -2.51
CA ILE A 96 -12.02 -1.54 -3.18
C ILE A 96 -12.21 -1.96 -4.65
N GLU A 97 -13.38 -2.49 -5.02
CA GLU A 97 -13.75 -2.83 -6.40
C GLU A 97 -13.67 -1.65 -7.39
N LYS A 98 -13.77 -0.42 -6.89
CA LYS A 98 -13.67 0.80 -7.72
C LYS A 98 -12.27 1.00 -8.28
N PHE A 99 -11.26 0.36 -7.68
CA PHE A 99 -9.87 0.59 -8.01
C PHE A 99 -9.32 -0.57 -8.85
N PRO A 100 -8.80 -0.30 -10.05
CA PRO A 100 -8.18 -1.34 -10.86
C PRO A 100 -6.79 -1.77 -10.35
N ALA A 101 -6.17 -0.97 -9.49
CA ALA A 101 -4.86 -1.21 -8.94
C ALA A 101 -4.77 -0.85 -7.45
N ILE A 102 -3.93 -1.59 -6.73
CA ILE A 102 -3.57 -1.29 -5.34
C ILE A 102 -2.06 -1.11 -5.19
N ALA A 103 -1.67 -0.31 -4.21
CA ALA A 103 -0.31 -0.21 -3.71
C ALA A 103 -0.30 -0.49 -2.21
N THR A 104 0.62 -1.33 -1.76
CA THR A 104 0.78 -1.71 -0.34
C THR A 104 2.27 -1.79 -0.01
N TYR A 105 2.62 -1.92 1.27
CA TYR A 105 3.97 -2.29 1.69
C TYR A 105 3.96 -3.71 2.26
N TYR A 106 4.58 -4.67 1.57
CA TYR A 106 4.60 -6.09 1.94
C TYR A 106 3.23 -6.80 1.94
N GLY A 107 2.17 -6.15 1.44
CA GLY A 107 0.84 -6.73 1.50
C GLY A 107 0.58 -7.99 0.67
N LYS A 108 1.46 -8.41 -0.25
CA LYS A 108 1.33 -9.76 -0.83
C LYS A 108 1.53 -10.86 0.21
N GLY A 109 2.39 -10.62 1.19
CA GLY A 109 2.70 -11.57 2.25
C GLY A 109 1.86 -11.39 3.51
N PHE A 110 1.16 -10.26 3.64
CA PHE A 110 0.45 -9.89 4.87
C PHE A 110 -1.01 -9.46 4.62
N ASP A 111 -1.23 -8.26 4.08
CA ASP A 111 -2.58 -7.69 3.89
C ASP A 111 -3.52 -8.59 3.08
N VAL A 112 -3.05 -9.08 1.93
CA VAL A 112 -3.83 -9.89 0.99
C VAL A 112 -4.32 -11.20 1.63
N PRO A 113 -3.47 -12.00 2.30
CA PRO A 113 -3.91 -13.16 3.09
C PRO A 113 -5.03 -12.85 4.09
N PHE A 114 -4.89 -11.79 4.88
CA PHE A 114 -5.89 -11.38 5.87
C PHE A 114 -7.22 -11.01 5.21
N ILE A 115 -7.18 -10.10 4.24
CA ILE A 115 -8.37 -9.62 3.53
C ILE A 115 -9.09 -10.79 2.84
N LYS A 116 -8.33 -11.69 2.20
CA LYS A 116 -8.90 -12.85 1.53
C LYS A 116 -9.60 -13.78 2.52
N LYS A 117 -8.96 -14.09 3.65
CA LYS A 117 -9.52 -15.03 4.63
C LYS A 117 -10.76 -14.48 5.31
N GLU A 118 -10.73 -13.22 5.71
CA GLU A 118 -11.78 -12.64 6.54
C GLU A 118 -12.92 -11.99 5.76
N LEU A 119 -12.61 -11.37 4.62
CA LEU A 119 -13.61 -10.64 3.83
C LEU A 119 -14.02 -11.41 2.57
N GLY A 120 -13.39 -12.56 2.29
CA GLY A 120 -13.78 -13.46 1.21
C GLY A 120 -13.61 -12.87 -0.20
N ILE A 121 -12.83 -11.81 -0.34
CA ILE A 121 -12.62 -11.14 -1.62
C ILE A 121 -11.22 -11.36 -2.19
N GLU A 122 -11.14 -11.25 -3.52
CA GLU A 122 -9.89 -11.12 -4.24
C GLU A 122 -9.62 -9.63 -4.48
N LEU A 123 -8.47 -9.14 -4.04
CA LEU A 123 -8.06 -7.75 -4.27
C LEU A 123 -7.77 -7.46 -5.75
N PRO A 124 -7.77 -6.17 -6.16
CA PRO A 124 -7.46 -5.78 -7.53
C PRO A 124 -6.18 -6.41 -8.05
N LYS A 125 -6.23 -6.92 -9.27
CA LYS A 125 -5.21 -7.84 -9.77
C LYS A 125 -3.91 -7.15 -10.19
N ILE A 126 -3.89 -5.83 -10.32
CA ILE A 126 -2.66 -5.05 -10.45
C ILE A 126 -2.24 -4.60 -9.05
N HIS A 127 -1.14 -5.16 -8.56
CA HIS A 127 -0.67 -4.94 -7.20
C HIS A 127 0.79 -4.51 -7.17
N PHE A 128 0.98 -3.23 -6.87
CA PHE A 128 2.26 -2.59 -6.63
C PHE A 128 2.68 -2.76 -5.17
N ASP A 129 3.27 -3.89 -4.86
CA ASP A 129 3.85 -4.12 -3.54
C ASP A 129 5.23 -3.45 -3.45
N LEU A 130 5.28 -2.34 -2.72
CA LEU A 130 6.42 -1.44 -2.66
C LEU A 130 7.61 -2.06 -1.94
N CYS A 131 7.41 -2.98 -1.00
CA CYS A 131 8.49 -3.67 -0.31
C CYS A 131 9.41 -4.36 -1.34
N PHE A 132 8.83 -5.08 -2.30
CA PHE A 132 9.61 -5.77 -3.33
C PHE A 132 10.21 -4.83 -4.38
N LEU A 133 9.55 -3.71 -4.68
CA LEU A 133 10.09 -2.73 -5.63
C LEU A 133 11.28 -1.97 -5.01
N LEU A 134 11.16 -1.53 -3.77
CA LEU A 134 12.19 -0.80 -3.03
C LEU A 134 13.39 -1.71 -2.70
N ARG A 135 13.15 -3.00 -2.41
CA ARG A 135 14.24 -3.99 -2.28
C ARG A 135 15.10 -4.10 -3.53
N ARG A 136 14.51 -3.97 -4.72
CA ARG A 136 15.28 -3.95 -5.97
C ARG A 136 16.15 -2.70 -6.10
N LEU A 137 15.89 -1.65 -5.33
CA LEU A 137 16.72 -0.44 -5.25
C LEU A 137 17.70 -0.46 -4.08
N GLY A 138 17.70 -1.52 -3.26
CA GLY A 138 18.60 -1.66 -2.11
C GLY A 138 17.99 -1.27 -0.76
N TYR A 139 16.74 -0.81 -0.72
CA TYR A 139 16.06 -0.48 0.53
C TYR A 139 15.41 -1.73 1.14
N THR A 140 15.72 -1.99 2.41
CA THR A 140 15.24 -3.18 3.14
C THR A 140 14.71 -2.81 4.52
N GLY A 141 13.81 -3.64 5.06
CA GLY A 141 13.18 -3.47 6.37
C GLY A 141 11.68 -3.23 6.28
N GLY A 142 11.05 -2.91 7.41
CA GLY A 142 9.66 -2.46 7.47
C GLY A 142 9.48 -1.06 6.87
N LEU A 143 8.21 -0.67 6.64
CA LEU A 143 7.84 0.61 6.02
C LEU A 143 8.56 1.80 6.68
N LYS A 144 8.50 1.87 8.02
CA LYS A 144 9.19 2.88 8.86
C LYS A 144 10.67 3.03 8.57
N SER A 145 11.36 1.89 8.47
CA SER A 145 12.80 1.87 8.21
C SER A 145 13.10 2.43 6.82
N VAL A 146 12.29 2.05 5.83
CA VAL A 146 12.48 2.52 4.46
C VAL A 146 12.11 3.99 4.27
N GLU A 147 11.08 4.47 4.96
CA GLU A 147 10.75 5.90 5.00
C GLU A 147 11.89 6.72 5.59
N LYS A 148 12.49 6.27 6.70
CA LYS A 148 13.68 6.90 7.29
C LYS A 148 14.86 6.91 6.32
N GLN A 149 15.16 5.79 5.67
CA GLN A 149 16.22 5.69 4.66
C GLN A 149 15.99 6.65 3.47
N LEU A 150 14.75 7.01 3.18
CA LEU A 150 14.34 7.87 2.07
C LEU A 150 14.01 9.32 2.47
N GLY A 151 14.20 9.66 3.75
CA GLY A 151 13.92 10.99 4.30
C GLY A 151 12.43 11.37 4.29
N ILE A 152 11.53 10.39 4.41
CA ILE A 152 10.09 10.63 4.51
C ILE A 152 9.71 10.78 5.99
N PRO A 153 9.23 11.96 6.43
CA PRO A 153 8.89 12.21 7.82
C PRO A 153 7.58 11.50 8.23
N ARG A 154 7.46 11.18 9.52
CA ARG A 154 6.27 10.54 10.13
C ARG A 154 5.57 11.36 11.21
N GLY A 155 6.08 12.56 11.51
CA GLY A 155 5.53 13.41 12.58
C GLY A 155 5.41 12.69 13.92
N ASP A 156 4.30 12.93 14.60
CA ASP A 156 4.04 12.46 15.97
C ASP A 156 3.83 10.94 16.08
N CYS A 157 3.59 10.25 14.96
CA CYS A 157 3.47 8.78 14.92
C CYS A 157 4.83 8.05 14.84
N SER A 158 5.95 8.76 15.00
CA SER A 158 7.30 8.21 14.82
C SER A 158 7.69 7.15 15.87
N GLY A 159 7.17 7.25 17.11
CA GLY A 159 7.43 6.31 18.20
C GLY A 159 6.58 5.04 18.19
N LEU A 160 5.48 5.02 17.44
CA LEU A 160 4.60 3.86 17.34
C LEU A 160 5.28 2.74 16.54
N ASN A 161 4.77 1.51 16.61
CA ASN A 161 5.18 0.35 15.78
C ASN A 161 3.96 -0.58 15.58
N GLY A 162 4.14 -1.72 14.88
CA GLY A 162 3.03 -2.66 14.68
C GLY A 162 2.50 -3.28 15.98
N TYR A 163 3.33 -3.40 17.02
CA TYR A 163 2.88 -3.84 18.34
C TYR A 163 2.02 -2.77 19.03
N ALA A 164 2.34 -1.49 18.85
CA ALA A 164 1.52 -0.38 19.34
C ALA A 164 0.10 -0.42 18.79
N ALA A 165 -0.09 -0.81 17.52
CA ALA A 165 -1.41 -0.96 16.93
C ALA A 165 -2.28 -2.00 17.66
N ILE A 166 -1.67 -3.11 18.09
CA ILE A 166 -2.33 -4.15 18.89
C ILE A 166 -2.70 -3.60 20.27
N VAL A 167 -1.77 -2.90 20.93
CA VAL A 167 -1.99 -2.29 22.24
C VAL A 167 -3.15 -1.28 22.18
N LEU A 168 -3.10 -0.33 21.25
CA LEU A 168 -4.15 0.69 21.05
C LEU A 168 -5.53 0.04 20.81
N TRP A 169 -5.60 -1.00 19.98
CA TRP A 169 -6.85 -1.71 19.73
C TRP A 169 -7.40 -2.39 20.99
N ASN A 170 -6.53 -3.04 21.78
CA ASN A 170 -6.93 -3.72 23.01
C ASN A 170 -7.46 -2.73 24.06
N TYR A 171 -6.76 -1.60 24.25
CA TYR A 171 -7.25 -0.53 25.13
C TYR A 171 -8.59 0.01 24.66
N TYR A 172 -8.74 0.33 23.38
CA TYR A 172 -10.02 0.78 22.83
C TYR A 172 -11.15 -0.23 23.10
N ASN A 173 -10.93 -1.52 22.88
CA ASN A 173 -11.95 -2.53 23.14
C ASN A 173 -12.33 -2.68 24.62
N ASN A 174 -11.36 -2.51 25.52
CA ASN A 174 -11.57 -2.69 26.95
C ASN A 174 -12.22 -1.47 27.62
N THR A 175 -11.91 -0.27 27.14
CA THR A 175 -12.35 0.99 27.77
C THR A 175 -13.43 1.72 26.99
N ASN A 176 -13.59 1.39 25.70
CA ASN A 176 -14.36 2.16 24.71
C ASN A 176 -13.91 3.62 24.58
N ASP A 177 -12.69 3.96 25.06
CA ASP A 177 -12.12 5.29 24.94
C ASP A 177 -11.63 5.53 23.51
N ARG A 178 -12.28 6.47 22.84
CA ARG A 178 -12.05 6.79 21.43
C ARG A 178 -10.64 7.29 21.16
N ARG A 179 -9.93 7.84 22.14
CA ARG A 179 -8.59 8.39 21.94
C ARG A 179 -7.60 7.32 21.48
N TYR A 180 -7.68 6.10 22.00
CA TYR A 180 -6.86 4.97 21.52
C TYR A 180 -7.19 4.60 20.05
N LEU A 181 -8.47 4.59 19.69
CA LEU A 181 -8.88 4.30 18.31
C LEU A 181 -8.44 5.41 17.35
N GLU A 182 -8.58 6.68 17.74
CA GLU A 182 -8.19 7.82 16.92
C GLU A 182 -6.67 7.85 16.72
N THR A 183 -5.87 7.53 17.76
CA THR A 183 -4.41 7.34 17.62
C THR A 183 -4.05 6.17 16.71
N LEU A 184 -4.75 5.03 16.80
CA LEU A 184 -4.59 3.90 15.89
C LEU A 184 -4.88 4.28 14.43
N LEU A 185 -5.96 5.02 14.21
CA LEU A 185 -6.36 5.45 12.86
C LEU A 185 -5.42 6.50 12.29
N ALA A 186 -4.92 7.42 13.10
CA ALA A 186 -3.89 8.38 12.70
C ALA A 186 -2.62 7.66 12.24
N TYR A 187 -2.20 6.65 13.00
CA TYR A 187 -1.07 5.79 12.68
C TYR A 187 -1.26 5.03 11.35
N ASN A 188 -2.37 4.28 11.21
CA ASN A 188 -2.67 3.50 10.01
C ASN A 188 -2.87 4.41 8.76
N ASN A 189 -3.43 5.61 8.94
CA ASN A 189 -3.53 6.61 7.87
C ASN A 189 -2.17 7.12 7.42
N GLN A 190 -1.24 7.36 8.35
CA GLN A 190 0.11 7.82 8.02
C GLN A 190 0.83 6.81 7.10
N ASP A 191 0.61 5.51 7.33
CA ASP A 191 1.19 4.44 6.54
C ASP A 191 0.71 4.50 5.07
N VAL A 192 -0.61 4.60 4.82
CA VAL A 192 -1.13 4.70 3.45
C VAL A 192 -0.80 6.01 2.73
N LEU A 193 -0.70 7.14 3.46
CA LEU A 193 -0.32 8.42 2.86
C LEU A 193 1.11 8.38 2.30
N ASN A 194 2.01 7.69 2.99
CA ASN A 194 3.41 7.58 2.58
C ASN A 194 3.65 6.59 1.43
N LEU A 195 2.70 5.70 1.14
CA LEU A 195 2.81 4.79 -0.01
C LEU A 195 2.81 5.54 -1.35
N GLU A 196 2.11 6.68 -1.49
CA GLU A 196 2.12 7.46 -2.73
C GLU A 196 3.52 7.98 -3.08
N PRO A 197 4.21 8.78 -2.25
CA PRO A 197 5.57 9.22 -2.57
C PRO A 197 6.56 8.05 -2.73
N LEU A 198 6.40 6.95 -1.99
CA LEU A 198 7.21 5.74 -2.15
C LEU A 198 6.99 5.06 -3.50
N LEU A 199 5.76 5.02 -4.03
CA LEU A 199 5.46 4.50 -5.36
C LEU A 199 6.19 5.29 -6.44
N TYR A 200 6.19 6.63 -6.35
CA TYR A 200 6.89 7.51 -7.29
C TYR A 200 8.40 7.30 -7.23
N LYS A 201 8.99 7.26 -6.02
CA LYS A 201 10.41 6.95 -5.81
C LYS A 201 10.77 5.58 -6.37
N SER A 202 9.93 4.57 -6.13
CA SER A 202 10.12 3.20 -6.63
C SER A 202 10.17 3.15 -8.16
N TYR A 203 9.20 3.78 -8.83
CA TYR A 203 9.14 3.80 -10.28
C TYR A 203 10.36 4.52 -10.88
N ASN A 204 10.64 5.75 -10.45
CA ASN A 204 11.74 6.55 -10.99
C ASN A 204 13.11 5.89 -10.73
N GLY A 205 13.36 5.39 -9.51
CA GLY A 205 14.60 4.70 -9.20
C GLY A 205 14.78 3.41 -10.00
N LEU A 206 13.69 2.68 -10.29
CA LEU A 206 13.75 1.49 -11.15
C LEU A 206 14.01 1.83 -12.62
N LEU A 207 13.50 2.97 -13.11
CA LEU A 207 13.87 3.45 -14.45
C LEU A 207 15.37 3.74 -14.53
N GLU A 208 15.90 4.50 -13.57
CA GLU A 208 17.31 4.88 -13.50
C GLU A 208 18.22 3.67 -13.39
N LYS A 209 17.97 2.78 -12.42
CA LYS A 209 18.78 1.58 -12.18
C LYS A 209 18.87 0.65 -13.40
N ASN A 210 17.83 0.63 -14.23
CA ASN A 210 17.78 -0.26 -15.40
C ASN A 210 18.02 0.49 -16.72
N GLU A 211 18.35 1.78 -16.68
CA GLU A 211 18.63 2.63 -17.85
C GLU A 211 17.47 2.61 -18.86
N TYR A 212 16.23 2.62 -18.37
CA TYR A 212 15.06 2.66 -19.25
C TYR A 212 14.73 4.07 -19.71
N ALA A 213 14.56 4.25 -21.02
CA ALA A 213 14.19 5.52 -21.65
C ALA A 213 12.68 5.85 -21.53
N PHE A 214 12.07 5.58 -20.38
CA PHE A 214 10.70 6.05 -20.08
C PHE A 214 10.75 7.36 -19.31
N ASN A 215 9.71 8.18 -19.45
CA ASN A 215 9.57 9.40 -18.68
C ASN A 215 9.42 9.07 -17.20
N LYS A 216 10.20 9.78 -16.36
CA LYS A 216 9.99 9.83 -14.92
C LYS A 216 8.66 10.51 -14.61
N ILE A 217 8.08 10.16 -13.47
CA ILE A 217 6.85 10.78 -12.96
C ILE A 217 7.20 11.75 -11.83
N SER A 218 6.54 12.90 -11.77
CA SER A 218 6.76 13.90 -10.73
C SER A 218 5.69 13.79 -9.65
N PHE A 219 6.12 13.67 -8.39
CA PHE A 219 5.21 13.70 -7.25
C PHE A 219 5.02 15.15 -6.79
N MET A 220 3.76 15.59 -6.76
CA MET A 220 3.38 16.84 -6.12
C MET A 220 2.82 16.54 -4.74
N LYS A 221 3.42 17.11 -3.69
CA LYS A 221 2.91 16.98 -2.32
C LYS A 221 1.52 17.61 -2.28
N LYS A 222 0.54 16.84 -1.80
CA LYS A 222 -0.84 17.28 -1.64
C LYS A 222 -1.10 17.66 -0.19
N THR A 223 -1.92 18.66 0.04
CA THR A 223 -2.54 18.90 1.35
C THR A 223 -3.70 17.91 1.47
N ILE A 224 -3.58 16.97 2.40
CA ILE A 224 -4.59 15.94 2.63
C ILE A 224 -5.17 16.18 4.00
N ASN A 225 -6.49 16.22 4.09
CA ASN A 225 -7.17 16.30 5.38
C ASN A 225 -7.01 14.97 6.11
N GLN A 226 -6.25 14.97 7.20
CA GLN A 226 -6.06 13.82 8.07
C GLN A 226 -7.18 13.88 9.14
N PRO A 227 -8.18 12.99 9.11
CA PRO A 227 -9.36 13.11 9.98
C PRO A 227 -9.08 12.75 11.44
N PHE A 228 -7.91 12.17 11.74
CA PHE A 228 -7.53 11.74 13.08
C PHE A 228 -6.13 12.22 13.39
N GLU A 229 -5.98 12.89 14.53
CA GLU A 229 -4.69 13.26 15.08
C GLU A 229 -4.34 12.29 16.21
N PRO A 230 -3.06 11.89 16.34
CA PRO A 230 -2.64 11.07 17.46
C PRO A 230 -2.76 11.87 18.77
N HIS A 231 -3.36 11.25 19.79
CA HIS A 231 -3.40 11.81 21.14
C HIS A 231 -2.06 11.57 21.83
N LEU A 232 -1.29 12.63 22.08
CA LEU A 232 0.07 12.54 22.63
C LEU A 232 0.10 11.87 24.00
N GLU A 233 -0.90 12.15 24.85
CA GLU A 233 -1.01 11.53 26.16
C GLU A 233 -1.22 10.01 26.07
N ILE A 234 -1.93 9.53 25.05
CA ILE A 234 -2.11 8.10 24.80
C ILE A 234 -0.80 7.49 24.30
N ILE A 235 -0.05 8.19 23.45
CA ILE A 235 1.27 7.73 23.00
C ILE A 235 2.20 7.60 24.21
N GLU A 236 2.28 8.62 25.06
CA GLU A 236 3.09 8.62 26.28
C GLU A 236 2.69 7.50 27.25
N GLU A 237 1.39 7.23 27.39
CA GLU A 237 0.86 6.16 28.24
C GLU A 237 1.28 4.77 27.76
N ILE A 238 1.22 4.50 26.45
CA ILE A 238 1.53 3.16 25.92
C ILE A 238 3.01 2.96 25.64
N LEU A 239 3.81 4.03 25.52
CA LEU A 239 5.23 3.94 25.15
C LEU A 239 6.05 2.99 26.02
N PRO A 240 5.86 2.93 27.36
CA PRO A 240 6.57 1.97 28.22
C PRO A 240 6.26 0.50 27.93
N LEU A 241 5.22 0.20 27.15
CA LEU A 241 4.82 -1.16 26.77
C LEU A 241 5.47 -1.63 25.46
N LEU A 242 6.03 -0.72 24.65
CA LEU A 242 6.50 -0.96 23.27
C LEU A 242 7.97 -1.36 23.17
#